data_AF-A0AAN9UXI6-F1
#
_entry.id   AF-A0AAN9UXI6-F1
#
_cell.length_a   1.000
_cell.length_b   1.000
_cell.length_c   1.000
_cell.angle_alpha   90.00
_cell.angle_beta   90.00
_cell.angle_gamma   90.00
#
_symmetry.space_group_name_H-M   'P 1'
#
loop_
_entity.id
_entity.type
_entity.pdbx_description
1 polymer ?
#
loop_
_entity_poly.entity_id
_entity_poly.type
_entity_poly.pdbx_seq_one_letter_code
_entity_poly.pdbx_strand_id
1 'polypeptide(L)'
;LLGLLGLASAACPFADPGALHARQDGGEDILASYKVDDSNGYFTDDVGGQIAEQDSLRAGSRGPTLLEDFIFRQKITHFDHERVC
;
A
#
# COMPACT_ATOMS: atom_id res chain seq x y z
N LEU A 1 13.76 -61.30 -20.19
CA LEU A 1 13.98 -60.32 -19.11
C LEU A 1 13.05 -59.13 -19.37
N LEU A 2 11.80 -59.22 -18.92
CA LEU A 2 10.81 -58.14 -19.02
C LEU A 2 11.04 -57.14 -17.89
N GLY A 3 11.23 -55.86 -18.23
CA GLY A 3 11.22 -54.75 -17.26
C GLY A 3 10.05 -53.82 -17.57
N LEU A 4 8.95 -53.94 -16.83
CA LEU A 4 7.85 -52.98 -16.85
C LEU A 4 8.22 -51.77 -16.00
N LEU A 5 8.51 -50.63 -16.65
CA LEU A 5 8.58 -49.32 -16.02
C LEU A 5 7.14 -48.81 -15.80
N GLY A 6 6.65 -48.88 -14.56
CA GLY A 6 5.38 -48.29 -14.17
C GLY A 6 5.49 -46.77 -14.05
N LEU A 7 4.79 -46.04 -14.91
CA LEU A 7 4.56 -44.60 -14.74
C LEU A 7 3.51 -44.40 -13.65
N ALA A 8 3.95 -43.96 -12.46
CA ALA A 8 3.04 -43.54 -11.40
C ALA A 8 2.46 -42.15 -11.74
N SER A 9 1.25 -42.11 -12.30
CA SER A 9 0.50 -40.85 -12.44
C SER A 9 -0.13 -40.49 -11.10
N ALA A 10 0.44 -39.50 -10.40
CA ALA A 10 -0.22 -38.87 -9.26
C ALA A 10 -1.37 -37.98 -9.78
N ALA A 11 -2.53 -38.58 -10.07
CA ALA A 11 -3.75 -37.84 -10.39
C ALA A 11 -4.56 -37.64 -9.11
N CYS A 12 -4.76 -36.39 -8.69
CA CYS A 12 -5.62 -36.06 -7.56
C CYS A 12 -7.05 -36.50 -7.89
N PRO A 13 -7.67 -37.43 -7.12
CA PRO A 13 -8.97 -38.03 -7.48
C PRO A 13 -10.14 -37.04 -7.43
N PHE A 14 -9.92 -35.84 -6.89
CA PHE A 14 -10.94 -34.80 -6.73
C PHE A 14 -10.71 -33.57 -7.63
N ALA A 15 -9.60 -33.49 -8.36
CA ALA A 15 -9.37 -32.39 -9.28
C ALA A 15 -10.03 -32.71 -10.63
N ASP A 16 -11.16 -32.08 -10.95
CA ASP A 16 -11.74 -32.13 -12.30
C ASP A 16 -10.97 -31.15 -13.21
N PRO A 17 -10.16 -31.63 -14.16
CA PRO A 17 -9.40 -30.77 -15.06
C PRO A 17 -10.28 -29.92 -15.98
N GLY A 18 -11.53 -30.31 -16.22
CA GLY A 18 -12.50 -29.53 -17.00
C GLY A 18 -13.14 -28.37 -16.22
N ALA A 19 -13.07 -28.41 -14.89
CA ALA A 19 -13.54 -27.35 -14.00
C ALA A 19 -12.42 -26.41 -13.53
N LEU A 20 -11.17 -26.65 -13.94
CA LEU A 20 -10.05 -25.74 -13.69
C LEU A 20 -10.22 -24.47 -14.52
N HIS A 21 -10.68 -23.40 -13.87
CA HIS A 21 -10.70 -22.07 -14.45
C HIS A 21 -9.55 -21.27 -13.85
N ALA A 22 -8.83 -20.54 -14.69
CA ALA A 22 -7.88 -19.55 -14.20
C ALA A 22 -8.63 -18.57 -13.29
N ARG A 23 -8.04 -18.23 -12.14
CA ARG A 23 -8.57 -17.17 -11.27
C ARG A 23 -8.68 -15.91 -12.13
N GLN A 24 -9.90 -15.40 -12.32
CA GLN A 24 -10.06 -14.07 -12.90
C GLN A 24 -9.52 -13.09 -11.86
N ASP A 25 -8.32 -12.57 -12.11
CA ASP A 25 -7.70 -11.52 -11.32
C ASP A 25 -8.41 -10.18 -11.62
N GLY A 26 -9.69 -10.09 -11.26
CA GLY A 26 -10.45 -8.83 -11.28
C GLY A 26 -9.99 -7.82 -10.22
N GLY A 27 -8.85 -8.08 -9.56
CA GLY A 27 -8.29 -7.25 -8.50
C GLY A 27 -7.75 -5.91 -8.99
N GLU A 28 -7.36 -5.79 -10.26
CA GLU A 28 -6.87 -4.50 -10.78
C GLU A 28 -7.97 -3.44 -10.90
N ASP A 29 -9.20 -3.86 -11.21
CA ASP A 29 -10.35 -2.95 -11.37
C ASP A 29 -10.73 -2.29 -10.05
N ILE A 30 -10.72 -3.05 -8.95
CA ILE A 30 -11.01 -2.49 -7.61
C ILE A 30 -9.91 -1.57 -7.09
N LEU A 31 -8.64 -1.77 -7.50
CA LEU A 31 -7.51 -0.96 -7.04
C LEU A 31 -7.45 0.38 -7.78
N ALA A 32 -7.95 0.44 -9.02
CA ALA A 32 -7.92 1.64 -9.84
C ALA A 32 -8.58 2.84 -9.15
N SER A 33 -9.66 2.63 -8.39
CA SER A 33 -10.37 3.71 -7.66
C SER A 33 -9.63 4.25 -6.43
N TYR A 34 -8.58 3.57 -5.95
CA TYR A 34 -7.82 3.96 -4.76
C TYR A 34 -6.39 4.39 -5.09
N LYS A 35 -6.02 4.44 -6.37
CA LYS A 35 -4.74 5.01 -6.79
C LYS A 35 -4.81 6.54 -6.68
N VAL A 36 -3.81 7.11 -6.01
CA VAL A 36 -3.61 8.56 -5.89
C VAL A 36 -2.45 8.96 -6.79
N ASP A 37 -2.60 10.05 -7.54
CA ASP A 37 -1.58 10.62 -8.42
C ASP A 37 -1.16 12.00 -7.89
N ASP A 38 0.07 12.08 -7.39
CA ASP A 38 0.66 13.29 -6.83
C ASP A 38 1.68 13.95 -7.77
N SER A 39 1.66 13.61 -9.07
CA SER A 39 2.62 14.15 -10.05
C SER A 39 2.49 15.66 -10.28
N ASN A 40 1.33 16.24 -9.98
CA ASN A 40 1.03 17.67 -10.15
C ASN A 40 0.24 18.18 -8.95
N GLY A 41 0.37 19.47 -8.61
CA GLY A 41 -0.42 20.12 -7.56
C GLY A 41 0.44 20.78 -6.47
N TYR A 42 -0.22 21.20 -5.40
CA TYR A 42 0.42 21.72 -4.19
C TYR A 42 0.39 20.64 -3.10
N PHE A 43 1.32 20.74 -2.15
CA PHE A 43 1.28 19.89 -0.97
C PHE A 43 0.05 20.22 -0.12
N THR A 44 -0.65 19.20 0.37
CA THR A 44 -1.82 19.36 1.23
C THR A 44 -1.68 18.58 2.53
N ASP A 45 -2.50 18.94 3.51
CA ASP A 45 -2.79 18.06 4.64
C ASP A 45 -3.74 16.92 4.23
N ASP A 46 -3.99 15.97 5.13
CA ASP A 46 -4.87 14.82 4.85
C ASP A 46 -6.36 15.20 4.65
N VAL A 47 -6.73 16.47 4.88
CA VAL A 47 -8.09 16.99 4.66
C VAL A 47 -8.18 17.93 3.43
N GLY A 48 -7.09 18.06 2.68
CA GLY A 48 -7.03 18.80 1.40
C GLY A 48 -6.71 20.30 1.51
N GLY A 49 -6.35 20.79 2.69
CA GLY A 49 -5.84 22.14 2.89
C GLY A 49 -4.41 22.27 2.35
N GLN A 50 -4.14 23.28 1.52
CA GLN A 50 -2.80 23.53 0.98
C GLN A 50 -1.84 23.98 2.09
N ILE A 51 -0.64 23.40 2.13
CA ILE A 51 0.36 23.63 3.18
C ILE A 51 1.77 23.78 2.61
N ALA A 52 2.67 24.32 3.43
CA ALA A 52 4.11 24.25 3.25
C ALA A 52 4.71 23.55 4.48
N GLU A 53 5.58 22.54 4.27
CA GLU A 53 6.00 21.63 5.34
C GLU A 53 7.53 21.57 5.57
N GLN A 54 8.31 22.32 4.80
CA GLN A 54 9.78 22.27 4.83
C GLN A 54 10.38 22.75 6.16
N ASP A 55 9.65 23.58 6.92
CA ASP A 55 10.08 24.12 8.21
C ASP A 55 8.98 23.97 9.27
N SER A 56 9.38 23.74 10.52
CA SER A 56 8.45 23.78 11.66
C SER A 56 8.16 25.22 12.09
N LEU A 57 6.96 25.47 12.62
CA LEU A 57 6.57 26.72 13.25
C LEU A 57 7.31 26.91 14.59
N ARG A 58 8.00 28.05 14.74
CA ARG A 58 8.85 28.35 15.90
C ARG A 58 8.55 29.73 16.48
N ALA A 59 8.76 29.89 17.79
CA ALA A 59 8.73 31.20 18.46
C ALA A 59 10.00 32.03 18.16
N GLY A 60 10.08 32.55 16.94
CA GLY A 60 11.26 33.27 16.42
C GLY A 60 12.25 32.37 15.69
N SER A 61 13.21 32.96 14.99
CA SER A 61 14.11 32.25 14.05
C SER A 61 14.96 31.16 14.70
N ARG A 62 15.34 31.33 15.98
CA ARG A 62 16.08 30.35 16.78
C ARG A 62 15.30 29.91 18.04
N GLY A 63 13.99 30.10 18.02
CA GLY A 63 13.11 29.68 19.11
C GLY A 63 12.75 28.20 19.05
N PRO A 64 12.10 27.68 20.11
CA PRO A 64 11.57 26.32 20.11
C PRO A 64 10.41 26.16 19.13
N THR A 65 10.17 24.92 18.68
CA THR A 65 8.98 24.54 17.91
C THR A 65 7.73 24.64 18.78
N LEU A 66 6.63 25.14 18.19
CA LEU A 66 5.36 25.31 18.88
C LEU A 66 4.46 24.07 18.76
N LEU A 67 3.72 23.77 19.82
CA LEU A 67 2.79 22.63 19.83
C LEU A 67 1.59 22.85 18.90
N GLU A 68 1.23 24.10 18.61
CA GLU A 68 0.14 24.44 17.69
C GLU A 68 0.46 24.14 16.23
N ASP A 69 1.71 23.78 15.89
CA ASP A 69 2.11 23.33 14.57
C ASP A 69 1.43 21.99 14.22
N PHE A 70 0.26 22.08 13.58
CA PHE A 70 -0.51 20.91 13.21
C PHE A 70 0.09 20.19 11.99
N ILE A 71 0.75 20.92 11.08
CA ILE A 71 1.37 20.35 9.87
C ILE A 71 2.50 19.40 10.28
N PHE A 72 3.39 19.87 11.14
CA PHE A 72 4.48 19.06 11.68
C PHE A 72 3.94 17.84 12.43
N ARG A 73 2.98 18.05 13.34
CA ARG A 73 2.43 16.95 14.16
C ARG A 73 1.73 15.90 13.33
N GLN A 74 0.92 16.31 12.34
CA GLN A 74 0.21 15.38 11.46
C GLN A 74 1.20 14.51 10.67
N LYS A 75 2.20 15.13 10.03
CA LYS A 75 3.22 14.43 9.25
C LYS A 75 4.00 13.41 10.09
N ILE A 76 4.48 13.81 11.26
CA ILE A 76 5.23 12.91 12.15
C ILE A 76 4.34 11.82 12.74
N THR A 77 3.09 12.14 13.09
CA THR A 77 2.15 11.13 13.60
C THR A 77 1.87 10.07 12.55
N HIS A 78 1.68 10.45 11.29
CA HIS A 78 1.51 9.49 10.20
C HIS A 78 2.74 8.58 10.09
N PHE A 79 3.94 9.16 10.07
CA PHE A 79 5.20 8.43 10.00
C PHE A 79 5.41 7.45 11.17
N ASP A 80 5.16 7.90 12.40
CA ASP A 80 5.34 7.09 13.62
C ASP A 80 4.41 5.86 13.63
N HIS A 81 3.29 5.91 12.89
CA HIS A 81 2.29 4.85 12.80
C HIS A 81 2.29 4.10 11.46
N GLU A 82 3.36 4.20 10.65
CA GLU A 82 3.47 3.45 9.39
C GLU A 82 3.60 1.93 9.58
N ARG A 83 4.04 1.46 10.76
CA ARG A 83 4.31 0.04 11.01
C ARG A 83 3.09 -0.68 11.60
N VAL A 84 2.83 -1.90 11.10
CA VAL A 84 1.77 -2.81 11.56
C VAL A 84 2.38 -4.17 11.92
N CYS A 85 1.89 -4.81 12.99
CA CYS A 85 2.34 -6.12 13.50
C CYS A 85 1.72 -7.30 12.74
#